data_AF-A0A7S4S8S5-F1
#
_entry.id   AF-A0A7S4S8S5-F1
#
_cell.length_a   1.000
_cell.length_b   1.000
_cell.length_c   1.000
_cell.angle_alpha   90.00
_cell.angle_beta   90.00
_cell.angle_gamma   90.00
#
_symmetry.space_group_name_H-M   'P 1'
#
loop_
_entity.id
_entity.type
_entity.pdbx_description
1 polymer ?
#
loop_
_entity_poly.entity_id
_entity_poly.type
_entity_poly.pdbx_seq_one_letter_code
_entity_poly.pdbx_strand_id
1 'polypeptide(L)'
;RVFPSSEPPFSMPFASEAPTMRAAAAMTVVAGDTQPGIASATAGYPRPPPQLATPAQRSAAAPAQRGAAAPEGSSSWALELRVEATFEECLDLRWCVAGDEASGPTPPLKDCVVEMVIDRTDPESTGPLHPAKDAMVKRIEMGTDMRGSIHNMPQARRFLVSVAARLRHEQGQLLRSPWVRAATLDPGKREKELSNIDPTDLPRLHCNHCPCVGYVPFRFTANSAANMRCRRCGCQYTSHVCVDATSVLKQREARIKEQLQRQTVKPLPEEAINWDERECLLWVMSGGEFHPRDTVGESQKRPAVGSKAGPGGPEGPSGRKGRVSVITPTTESRQRFHQDLWASFKAQDWPDKELIVVETYSSRYSDFFMKLARKEKRLTYLKFRRKAGQDWSIGLKRNLGIHLATGEFIAHFDDDDL
;
A
#
# COMPACT_ATOMS: atom_id res chain seq x y z
N ARG A 1 59.17 -65.94 -22.65
CA ARG A 1 58.03 -66.53 -21.92
C ARG A 1 56.99 -65.44 -21.72
N VAL A 2 55.84 -65.61 -22.39
CA VAL A 2 54.47 -65.20 -22.03
C VAL A 2 54.19 -63.69 -21.74
N PHE A 3 53.53 -63.07 -22.72
CA PHE A 3 52.65 -61.88 -22.77
C PHE A 3 51.41 -61.98 -21.83
N PRO A 4 50.33 -61.16 -21.90
CA PRO A 4 50.11 -59.69 -22.04
C PRO A 4 48.89 -59.19 -21.17
N SER A 5 48.51 -57.91 -21.29
CA SER A 5 47.10 -57.45 -21.56
C SER A 5 47.07 -55.92 -21.72
N SER A 6 46.88 -55.36 -22.93
CA SER A 6 45.60 -55.05 -23.63
C SER A 6 44.80 -53.96 -22.91
N GLU A 7 44.62 -52.74 -23.45
CA GLU A 7 43.74 -52.41 -24.59
C GLU A 7 43.87 -50.93 -25.05
N PRO A 8 43.22 -50.49 -26.16
CA PRO A 8 43.78 -49.58 -27.17
C PRO A 8 43.11 -48.16 -27.21
N PRO A 9 43.40 -47.29 -28.22
CA PRO A 9 43.16 -45.84 -28.16
C PRO A 9 41.83 -45.41 -28.78
N PHE A 10 41.33 -44.24 -28.36
CA PHE A 10 40.24 -43.54 -29.04
C PHE A 10 40.67 -42.12 -29.40
N SER A 11 40.51 -41.79 -30.68
CA SER A 11 40.85 -40.50 -31.30
C SER A 11 39.61 -39.81 -31.86
N MET A 12 39.70 -38.48 -31.97
CA MET A 12 38.93 -37.53 -32.82
C MET A 12 37.65 -36.91 -32.22
N PRO A 13 37.15 -35.75 -32.71
CA PRO A 13 37.87 -34.54 -33.17
C PRO A 13 37.21 -33.19 -32.78
N PHE A 14 37.97 -32.11 -33.04
CA PHE A 14 37.59 -30.75 -33.49
C PHE A 14 36.37 -29.99 -32.92
N ALA A 15 36.71 -28.92 -32.20
CA ALA A 15 36.27 -27.53 -32.35
C ALA A 15 35.02 -27.21 -33.20
N SER A 16 34.07 -26.50 -32.58
CA SER A 16 33.35 -25.41 -33.23
C SER A 16 33.15 -24.23 -32.26
N GLU A 17 33.17 -23.06 -32.87
CA GLU A 17 33.34 -21.72 -32.34
C GLU A 17 32.22 -21.25 -31.39
N ALA A 18 32.60 -20.58 -30.29
CA ALA A 18 31.70 -19.80 -29.46
C ALA A 18 31.89 -18.30 -29.77
N PRO A 19 30.83 -17.54 -30.07
CA PRO A 19 30.96 -16.12 -30.38
C PRO A 19 31.20 -15.30 -29.11
N THR A 20 32.26 -14.50 -29.17
CA THR A 20 32.65 -13.46 -28.22
C THR A 20 31.67 -12.30 -28.32
N MET A 21 30.75 -12.15 -27.38
CA MET A 21 30.01 -10.89 -27.23
C MET A 21 30.80 -9.94 -26.32
N ARG A 22 31.27 -8.87 -26.95
CA ARG A 22 31.93 -7.71 -26.33
C ARG A 22 30.97 -7.01 -25.37
N ALA A 23 31.37 -6.91 -24.11
CA ALA A 23 30.82 -5.95 -23.16
C ALA A 23 31.32 -4.54 -23.53
N ALA A 24 30.41 -3.67 -23.94
CA ALA A 24 30.68 -2.24 -24.05
C ALA A 24 30.47 -1.59 -22.68
N ALA A 25 31.59 -1.25 -22.04
CA ALA A 25 31.61 -0.33 -20.91
C ALA A 25 31.35 1.09 -21.43
N ALA A 26 30.26 1.72 -20.98
CA ALA A 26 30.07 3.15 -21.10
C ALA A 26 30.27 3.77 -19.71
N MET A 27 31.48 4.28 -19.50
CA MET A 27 31.76 5.30 -18.49
C MET A 27 30.99 6.57 -18.86
N THR A 28 30.33 7.19 -17.89
CA THR A 28 30.03 8.63 -17.94
C THR A 28 30.30 9.20 -16.56
N VAL A 29 31.37 9.99 -16.50
CA VAL A 29 31.74 10.88 -15.41
C VAL A 29 31.51 12.29 -15.92
N VAL A 30 30.64 13.06 -15.25
CA VAL A 30 30.68 14.54 -15.18
C VAL A 30 30.03 14.89 -13.83
N ALA A 31 30.81 15.24 -12.81
CA ALA A 31 30.98 16.61 -12.28
C ALA A 31 29.64 17.38 -12.23
N GLY A 32 29.11 17.82 -11.09
CA GLY A 32 29.77 18.47 -9.96
C GLY A 32 29.11 19.84 -9.86
N ASP A 33 28.36 20.10 -8.80
CA ASP A 33 28.14 21.47 -8.32
C ASP A 33 27.85 21.43 -6.83
N THR A 34 28.78 22.04 -6.10
CA THR A 34 28.72 22.34 -4.68
C THR A 34 28.23 23.77 -4.56
N GLN A 35 27.25 24.02 -3.71
CA GLN A 35 27.11 25.32 -3.05
C GLN A 35 26.67 25.17 -1.58
N PRO A 36 27.05 26.15 -0.73
CA PRO A 36 27.22 25.92 0.69
C PRO A 36 26.06 26.47 1.55
N GLY A 37 25.92 25.87 2.73
CA GLY A 37 25.66 26.56 3.99
C GLY A 37 24.28 27.19 4.20
N ILE A 38 23.46 26.57 5.05
CA ILE A 38 22.59 27.32 5.97
C ILE A 38 22.65 26.70 7.36
N ALA A 39 22.74 27.59 8.33
CA ALA A 39 23.11 27.43 9.71
C ALA A 39 22.12 26.64 10.58
N SER A 40 22.71 26.10 11.65
CA SER A 40 22.10 25.63 12.89
C SER A 40 21.11 26.64 13.49
N ALA A 41 19.90 26.18 13.79
CA ALA A 41 19.00 26.85 14.73
C ALA A 41 18.30 25.79 15.60
N THR A 42 18.79 25.70 16.83
CA THR A 42 18.15 25.06 17.98
C THR A 42 16.89 25.83 18.38
N ALA A 43 15.73 25.18 18.33
CA ALA A 43 14.53 25.63 19.03
C ALA A 43 13.72 24.43 19.51
N GLY A 44 13.73 24.22 20.83
CA GLY A 44 12.90 23.24 21.49
C GLY A 44 11.44 23.68 21.52
N TYR A 45 10.53 22.75 21.24
CA TYR A 45 9.10 22.90 21.50
C TYR A 45 8.63 21.85 22.50
N PRO A 46 7.78 22.22 23.49
CA PRO A 46 7.25 21.29 24.46
C PRO A 46 6.17 20.38 23.85
N ARG A 47 6.13 19.13 24.33
CA ARG A 47 5.12 18.12 23.98
C ARG A 47 3.72 18.55 24.45
N PRO A 48 2.66 18.32 23.66
CA PRO A 48 1.30 18.26 24.18
C PRO A 48 1.01 16.86 24.77
N PRO A 49 0.09 16.74 25.76
CA PRO A 49 -0.29 15.48 26.38
C PRO A 49 -1.18 14.61 25.45
N PRO A 50 -1.33 13.30 25.73
CA PRO A 50 -2.07 12.39 24.86
C PRO A 50 -3.58 12.55 25.09
N GLN A 51 -4.34 12.75 24.02
CA GLN A 51 -5.79 12.62 24.05
C GLN A 51 -6.22 11.29 23.41
N LEU A 52 -6.74 10.41 24.26
CA LEU A 52 -7.54 9.24 23.93
C LEU A 52 -8.98 9.70 23.66
N ALA A 53 -9.50 9.44 22.45
CA ALA A 53 -10.89 9.02 22.18
C ALA A 53 -11.09 8.84 20.67
N THR A 54 -11.52 7.64 20.26
CA THR A 54 -12.12 7.40 18.94
C THR A 54 -13.62 7.68 19.00
N PRO A 55 -14.20 8.45 18.07
CA PRO A 55 -15.62 8.40 17.82
C PRO A 55 -15.92 7.61 16.53
N ALA A 56 -16.86 6.68 16.64
CA ALA A 56 -17.52 6.09 15.49
C ALA A 56 -18.18 7.21 14.67
N GLN A 57 -17.72 7.43 13.43
CA GLN A 57 -18.33 8.37 12.50
C GLN A 57 -19.67 7.82 12.00
N ARG A 58 -20.73 8.08 12.77
CA ARG A 58 -22.07 8.26 12.18
C ARG A 58 -22.20 9.74 11.87
N SER A 59 -22.17 10.09 10.60
CA SER A 59 -22.56 11.41 10.10
C SER A 59 -24.04 11.61 10.41
N ALA A 60 -24.34 12.18 11.58
CA ALA A 60 -25.66 12.74 11.84
C ALA A 60 -25.81 13.97 10.94
N ALA A 61 -26.74 13.92 10.00
CA ALA A 61 -27.11 15.07 9.19
C ALA A 61 -27.55 16.21 10.11
N ALA A 62 -26.85 17.34 10.06
CA ALA A 62 -27.27 18.55 10.74
C ALA A 62 -28.61 19.04 10.16
N PRO A 63 -29.57 19.50 10.98
CA PRO A 63 -30.84 20.02 10.48
C PRO A 63 -30.60 21.26 9.62
N ALA A 64 -31.23 21.29 8.45
CA ALA A 64 -31.16 22.39 7.50
C ALA A 64 -31.59 23.71 8.16
N GLN A 65 -30.72 24.72 8.12
CA GLN A 65 -31.05 26.09 8.53
C GLN A 65 -32.05 26.68 7.53
N ARG A 66 -33.28 26.95 7.98
CA ARG A 66 -34.30 27.65 7.19
C ARG A 66 -33.91 29.13 7.08
N GLY A 67 -33.64 29.59 5.85
CA GLY A 67 -33.43 31.00 5.53
C GLY A 67 -34.68 31.85 5.71
N ALA A 68 -34.48 33.17 5.76
CA ALA A 68 -35.47 34.21 6.06
C ALA A 68 -36.80 34.10 5.27
N ALA A 69 -37.90 34.46 5.94
CA ALA A 69 -39.27 34.35 5.46
C ALA A 69 -39.52 35.10 4.14
N ALA A 70 -39.98 34.35 3.14
CA ALA A 70 -40.46 34.86 1.85
C ALA A 70 -41.90 35.42 1.97
N PRO A 71 -42.33 36.34 1.08
CA PRO A 71 -43.67 36.90 1.08
C PRO A 71 -44.76 35.83 0.95
N GLU A 72 -45.81 35.97 1.75
CA GLU A 72 -46.95 35.04 1.83
C GLU A 72 -47.66 34.93 0.46
N GLY A 73 -47.72 33.71 -0.09
CA GLY A 73 -48.53 33.39 -1.28
C GLY A 73 -47.80 32.72 -2.45
N SER A 74 -46.48 32.55 -2.42
CA SER A 74 -45.75 31.77 -3.42
C SER A 74 -45.32 30.42 -2.83
N SER A 75 -45.81 29.32 -3.41
CA SER A 75 -45.34 27.97 -3.10
C SER A 75 -43.86 27.85 -3.51
N SER A 76 -42.93 28.17 -2.59
CA SER A 76 -41.51 28.15 -2.90
C SER A 76 -40.96 26.73 -2.80
N TRP A 77 -40.90 26.03 -3.94
CA TRP A 77 -40.17 24.77 -4.04
C TRP A 77 -38.68 25.01 -3.81
N ALA A 78 -38.04 24.18 -2.97
CA ALA A 78 -36.60 24.22 -2.74
C ALA A 78 -35.97 22.90 -3.16
N LEU A 79 -34.73 22.93 -3.65
CA LEU A 79 -33.99 21.70 -3.98
C LEU A 79 -33.03 21.35 -2.83
N GLU A 80 -33.14 20.15 -2.30
CA GLU A 80 -32.26 19.64 -1.24
C GLU A 80 -31.29 18.60 -1.82
N LEU A 81 -29.99 18.77 -1.56
CA LEU A 81 -28.94 17.84 -1.94
C LEU A 81 -28.36 17.19 -0.69
N ARG A 82 -28.15 15.86 -0.73
CA ARG A 82 -27.51 15.07 0.33
C ARG A 82 -26.40 14.21 -0.26
N VAL A 83 -25.28 14.14 0.45
CA VAL A 83 -24.20 13.17 0.18
C VAL A 83 -24.55 11.88 0.90
N GLU A 84 -24.94 10.83 0.18
CA GLU A 84 -25.37 9.56 0.78
C GLU A 84 -24.17 8.72 1.24
N ALA A 85 -23.09 8.69 0.44
CA ALA A 85 -21.88 7.95 0.76
C ALA A 85 -20.64 8.60 0.13
N THR A 86 -19.49 8.38 0.78
CA THR A 86 -18.19 8.88 0.34
C THR A 86 -17.21 7.72 0.16
N PHE A 87 -16.47 7.73 -0.95
CA PHE A 87 -15.46 6.74 -1.30
C PHE A 87 -14.14 7.46 -1.60
N GLU A 88 -13.05 6.72 -1.84
CA GLU A 88 -11.74 7.35 -2.15
C GLU A 88 -11.76 8.10 -3.48
N GLU A 89 -12.51 7.60 -4.46
CA GLU A 89 -12.57 8.15 -5.82
C GLU A 89 -14.01 8.37 -6.31
N CYS A 90 -14.98 8.33 -5.39
CA CYS A 90 -16.39 8.47 -5.72
C CYS A 90 -17.19 9.20 -4.63
N LEU A 91 -18.22 9.94 -5.05
CA LEU A 91 -19.26 10.48 -4.18
C LEU A 91 -20.63 9.99 -4.67
N ASP A 92 -21.44 9.47 -3.75
CA ASP A 92 -22.85 9.20 -4.01
C ASP A 92 -23.71 10.35 -3.52
N LEU A 93 -24.57 10.82 -4.41
CA LEU A 93 -25.41 11.98 -4.20
C LEU A 93 -26.87 11.61 -4.40
N ARG A 94 -27.73 12.23 -3.60
CA ARG A 94 -29.18 12.20 -3.78
C ARG A 94 -29.74 13.58 -3.61
N TRP A 95 -30.71 13.93 -4.44
CA TRP A 95 -31.43 15.19 -4.32
C TRP A 95 -32.93 14.98 -4.41
N CYS A 96 -33.70 15.90 -3.83
CA CYS A 96 -35.15 15.92 -3.89
C CYS A 96 -35.66 17.36 -3.82
N VAL A 97 -36.88 17.58 -4.33
CA VAL A 97 -37.57 18.85 -4.12
C VAL A 97 -38.19 18.81 -2.72
N ALA A 98 -37.72 19.68 -1.84
CA ALA A 98 -38.36 19.97 -0.57
C ALA A 98 -39.58 20.88 -0.83
N GLY A 99 -40.76 20.41 -0.46
CA GLY A 99 -42.00 21.17 -0.43
C GLY A 99 -42.78 20.85 0.83
N ASP A 100 -43.79 21.66 1.13
CA ASP A 100 -44.73 21.36 2.20
C ASP A 100 -45.51 20.10 1.82
N GLU A 101 -45.60 19.08 2.69
CA GLU A 101 -46.30 17.83 2.38
C GLU A 101 -47.79 18.09 2.04
N ALA A 102 -48.33 19.23 2.48
CA ALA A 102 -49.65 19.73 2.12
C ALA A 102 -49.82 20.15 0.65
N SER A 103 -48.73 20.35 -0.11
CA SER A 103 -48.76 20.92 -1.47
C SER A 103 -49.04 19.90 -2.58
N GLY A 104 -49.27 18.63 -2.24
CA GLY A 104 -49.51 17.56 -3.22
C GLY A 104 -48.24 16.83 -3.70
N PRO A 105 -48.32 16.04 -4.79
CA PRO A 105 -47.22 15.20 -5.25
C PRO A 105 -45.99 16.03 -5.67
N THR A 106 -44.80 15.55 -5.34
CA THR A 106 -43.53 16.21 -5.67
C THR A 106 -43.42 16.43 -7.19
N PRO A 107 -43.20 17.67 -7.66
CA PRO A 107 -43.14 17.94 -9.08
C PRO A 107 -41.91 17.24 -9.69
N PRO A 108 -42.07 16.62 -10.88
CA PRO A 108 -40.95 15.93 -11.52
C PRO A 108 -39.90 16.93 -12.00
N LEU A 109 -38.63 16.58 -11.76
CA LEU A 109 -37.48 17.33 -12.26
C LEU A 109 -37.11 16.91 -13.70
N LYS A 110 -36.43 17.81 -14.39
CA LYS A 110 -35.69 17.56 -15.63
C LYS A 110 -34.42 18.40 -15.64
N ASP A 111 -33.52 18.07 -16.57
CA ASP A 111 -32.27 18.79 -16.79
C ASP A 111 -31.46 18.96 -15.49
N CYS A 112 -31.44 17.91 -14.65
CA CYS A 112 -30.65 17.85 -13.42
C CYS A 112 -29.17 17.94 -13.80
N VAL A 113 -28.45 18.87 -13.18
CA VAL A 113 -27.01 19.06 -13.35
C VAL A 113 -26.37 19.13 -11.97
N VAL A 114 -25.41 18.25 -11.71
CA VAL A 114 -24.54 18.38 -10.53
C VAL A 114 -23.40 19.34 -10.87
N GLU A 115 -23.23 20.35 -10.02
CA GLU A 115 -22.15 21.33 -10.06
C GLU A 115 -21.18 21.04 -8.91
N MET A 116 -19.88 21.08 -9.19
CA MET A 116 -18.87 20.70 -8.23
C MET A 116 -17.57 21.47 -8.40
N VAL A 117 -16.93 21.78 -7.28
CA VAL A 117 -15.65 22.50 -7.24
C VAL A 117 -14.79 22.02 -6.06
N ILE A 118 -13.47 22.15 -6.15
CA ILE A 118 -12.57 21.85 -5.03
C ILE A 118 -12.79 22.87 -3.91
N ASP A 119 -13.02 22.38 -2.69
CA ASP A 119 -13.24 23.22 -1.53
C ASP A 119 -11.90 23.73 -0.96
N ARG A 120 -11.62 25.00 -1.23
CA ARG A 120 -10.46 25.75 -0.70
C ARG A 120 -10.80 26.56 0.55
N THR A 121 -12.05 26.51 1.01
CA THR A 121 -12.47 27.28 2.19
C THR A 121 -11.93 26.65 3.47
N ASP A 122 -11.81 27.47 4.51
CA ASP A 122 -11.44 27.03 5.85
C ASP A 122 -12.44 25.95 6.33
N PRO A 123 -11.99 24.75 6.78
CA PRO A 123 -12.86 23.75 7.38
C PRO A 123 -13.76 24.29 8.51
N GLU A 124 -13.29 25.29 9.27
CA GLU A 124 -14.00 25.86 10.42
C GLU A 124 -14.99 26.97 10.03
N SER A 125 -15.05 27.35 8.74
CA SER A 125 -16.01 28.35 8.27
C SER A 125 -17.45 27.83 8.36
N THR A 126 -18.25 28.49 9.21
CA THR A 126 -19.66 28.20 9.48
C THR A 126 -20.64 29.01 8.61
N GLY A 127 -20.14 29.96 7.82
CA GLY A 127 -20.97 30.79 6.94
C GLY A 127 -21.54 30.02 5.74
N PRO A 128 -22.43 30.67 4.96
CA PRO A 128 -22.95 30.11 3.71
C PRO A 128 -21.81 29.69 2.77
N LEU A 129 -21.88 28.46 2.29
CA LEU A 129 -20.86 27.90 1.42
C LEU A 129 -21.05 28.40 0.00
N HIS A 130 -20.00 28.96 -0.57
CA HIS A 130 -19.95 29.39 -1.96
C HIS A 130 -18.58 29.06 -2.57
N PRO A 131 -18.55 28.63 -3.84
CA PRO A 131 -17.30 28.59 -4.61
C PRO A 131 -16.60 29.95 -4.61
N ALA A 132 -15.27 29.95 -4.63
CA ALA A 132 -14.53 31.19 -4.91
C ALA A 132 -14.90 31.72 -6.30
N LYS A 133 -14.84 33.04 -6.49
CA LYS A 133 -15.29 33.71 -7.74
C LYS A 133 -14.52 33.24 -8.98
N ASP A 134 -13.28 32.83 -8.80
CA ASP A 134 -12.36 32.33 -9.83
C ASP A 134 -12.36 30.79 -9.94
N ALA A 135 -13.20 30.11 -9.15
CA ALA A 135 -13.16 28.66 -9.09
C ALA A 135 -13.80 28.01 -10.32
N MET A 136 -13.11 27.03 -10.89
CA MET A 136 -13.63 26.26 -12.04
C MET A 136 -14.70 25.28 -11.56
N VAL A 137 -15.95 25.53 -11.93
CA VAL A 137 -17.09 24.66 -11.59
C VAL A 137 -17.26 23.59 -12.67
N LYS A 138 -17.08 22.33 -12.30
CA LYS A 138 -17.37 21.17 -13.17
C LYS A 138 -18.87 20.89 -13.12
N ARG A 139 -19.48 20.69 -14.30
CA ARG A 139 -20.91 20.38 -14.46
C ARG A 139 -21.07 18.97 -15.01
N ILE A 140 -21.98 18.20 -14.43
CA ILE A 140 -22.25 16.81 -14.81
C ILE A 140 -23.76 16.67 -15.02
N GLU A 141 -24.17 16.35 -16.24
CA GLU A 141 -25.57 16.18 -16.61
C GLU A 141 -26.10 14.85 -16.06
N MET A 142 -27.22 14.90 -15.35
CA MET A 142 -27.91 13.76 -14.73
C MET A 142 -29.32 13.56 -15.30
N GLY A 143 -29.71 14.35 -16.30
CA GLY A 143 -31.01 14.23 -16.98
C GLY A 143 -32.19 14.37 -16.02
N THR A 144 -32.92 13.28 -15.78
CA THR A 144 -34.10 13.27 -14.89
C THR A 144 -33.83 12.50 -13.60
N ASP A 145 -32.60 12.02 -13.39
CA ASP A 145 -32.26 11.25 -12.23
C ASP A 145 -32.30 12.11 -10.97
N MET A 146 -32.58 11.45 -9.84
CA MET A 146 -32.62 12.05 -8.49
C MET A 146 -31.48 11.52 -7.60
N ARG A 147 -30.62 10.68 -8.18
CA ARG A 147 -29.44 10.09 -7.57
C ARG A 147 -28.34 10.00 -8.62
N GLY A 148 -27.09 10.10 -8.19
CA GLY A 148 -25.95 9.96 -9.08
C GLY A 148 -24.67 9.66 -8.32
N SER A 149 -23.77 8.93 -8.97
CA SER A 149 -22.43 8.64 -8.48
C SER A 149 -21.41 9.37 -9.34
N ILE A 150 -20.58 10.21 -8.72
CA ILE A 150 -19.50 10.92 -9.42
C ILE A 150 -18.20 10.17 -9.19
N HIS A 151 -17.74 9.46 -10.22
CA HIS A 151 -16.49 8.70 -10.20
C HIS A 151 -15.27 9.54 -10.62
N ASN A 152 -14.08 8.94 -10.49
CA ASN A 152 -12.77 9.52 -10.85
C ASN A 152 -12.46 10.82 -10.08
N MET A 153 -12.88 10.85 -8.82
CA MET A 153 -12.61 11.97 -7.93
C MET A 153 -11.19 11.87 -7.35
N PRO A 154 -10.47 12.99 -7.21
CA PRO A 154 -9.21 13.00 -6.46
C PRO A 154 -9.38 12.48 -5.03
N GLN A 155 -8.46 11.63 -4.58
CA GLN A 155 -8.46 11.03 -3.24
C GLN A 155 -8.12 12.05 -2.15
N ALA A 156 -8.68 11.86 -0.94
CA ALA A 156 -8.44 12.72 0.23
C ALA A 156 -8.68 14.23 -0.03
N ARG A 157 -9.65 14.57 -0.90
CA ARG A 157 -9.97 15.96 -1.25
C ARG A 157 -11.36 16.36 -0.76
N ARG A 158 -11.52 17.65 -0.50
CA ARG A 158 -12.80 18.27 -0.14
C ARG A 158 -13.38 18.98 -1.36
N PHE A 159 -14.70 18.98 -1.45
CA PHE A 159 -15.46 19.55 -2.56
C PHE A 159 -16.65 20.33 -2.04
N LEU A 160 -17.04 21.37 -2.76
CA LEU A 160 -18.37 21.94 -2.67
C LEU A 160 -19.20 21.35 -3.81
N VAL A 161 -20.38 20.86 -3.50
CA VAL A 161 -21.30 20.23 -4.46
C VAL A 161 -22.66 20.91 -4.37
N SER A 162 -23.30 21.14 -5.52
CA SER A 162 -24.66 21.69 -5.64
C SER A 162 -25.37 20.99 -6.78
N VAL A 163 -26.70 20.95 -6.75
CA VAL A 163 -27.51 20.50 -7.90
C VAL A 163 -28.35 21.66 -8.40
N ALA A 164 -28.46 21.78 -9.72
CA ALA A 164 -29.41 22.65 -10.39
C ALA A 164 -30.35 21.78 -11.23
N ALA A 165 -31.65 22.08 -11.22
CA ALA A 165 -32.65 21.31 -11.98
C ALA A 165 -33.84 22.19 -12.36
N ARG A 166 -34.56 21.83 -13.42
CA ARG A 166 -35.77 22.55 -13.85
C ARG A 166 -37.03 21.76 -13.49
N LEU A 167 -38.06 22.46 -13.02
CA LEU A 167 -39.40 21.89 -12.85
C LEU A 167 -40.04 21.62 -14.23
N ARG A 168 -40.75 20.50 -14.40
CA ARG A 168 -41.40 20.17 -15.70
C ARG A 168 -42.65 21.00 -16.01
N HIS A 169 -43.46 21.35 -15.00
CA HIS A 169 -44.81 21.90 -15.21
C HIS A 169 -44.92 23.42 -15.12
N GLU A 170 -43.97 24.11 -14.49
CA GLU A 170 -44.02 25.56 -14.26
C GLU A 170 -42.93 26.27 -15.06
N GLN A 171 -43.23 26.72 -16.29
CA GLN A 171 -42.39 27.60 -17.13
C GLN A 171 -40.86 27.29 -17.19
N GLY A 172 -40.44 26.09 -16.79
CA GLY A 172 -39.03 25.72 -16.60
C GLY A 172 -38.30 26.42 -15.45
N GLN A 173 -38.98 26.74 -14.33
CA GLN A 173 -38.34 27.35 -13.15
C GLN A 173 -37.08 26.56 -12.76
N LEU A 174 -35.94 27.26 -12.69
CA LEU A 174 -34.66 26.68 -12.31
C LEU A 174 -34.54 26.69 -10.79
N LEU A 175 -34.50 25.52 -10.19
CA LEU A 175 -34.17 25.32 -8.79
C LEU A 175 -32.68 25.03 -8.64
N ARG A 176 -32.11 25.47 -7.53
CA ARG A 176 -30.71 25.19 -7.17
C ARG A 176 -30.64 24.87 -5.69
N SER A 177 -29.92 23.81 -5.34
CA SER A 177 -29.67 23.49 -3.94
C SER A 177 -28.63 24.45 -3.35
N PRO A 178 -28.58 24.62 -2.02
CA PRO A 178 -27.39 25.16 -1.38
C PRO A 178 -26.15 24.33 -1.74
N TRP A 179 -24.97 24.96 -1.67
CA TRP A 179 -23.72 24.22 -1.74
C TRP A 179 -23.51 23.42 -0.46
N VAL A 180 -23.15 22.15 -0.60
CA VAL A 180 -22.82 21.26 0.52
C VAL A 180 -21.35 20.84 0.44
N ARG A 181 -20.67 20.72 1.59
CA ARG A 181 -19.34 20.13 1.64
C ARG A 181 -19.43 18.61 1.47
N ALA A 182 -18.56 18.06 0.64
CA ALA A 182 -18.32 16.63 0.51
C ALA A 182 -16.81 16.38 0.59
N ALA A 183 -16.41 15.16 0.92
CA ALA A 183 -15.01 14.76 0.88
C ALA A 183 -14.86 13.32 0.39
N THR A 184 -13.82 13.08 -0.40
CA THR A 184 -13.40 11.71 -0.70
C THR A 184 -12.59 11.14 0.45
N LEU A 185 -12.62 9.82 0.59
CA LEU A 185 -11.88 9.13 1.64
C LEU A 185 -10.36 9.20 1.41
N ASP A 186 -9.63 9.23 2.52
CA ASP A 186 -8.18 9.14 2.53
C ASP A 186 -7.74 7.66 2.42
N PRO A 187 -6.92 7.28 1.42
CA PRO A 187 -6.31 5.96 1.33
C PRO A 187 -5.40 5.63 2.51
N GLY A 188 -4.77 6.62 3.14
CA GLY A 188 -3.94 6.45 4.34
C GLY A 188 -4.75 5.98 5.56
N LYS A 189 -6.08 6.15 5.53
CA LYS A 189 -7.03 5.67 6.54
C LYS A 189 -7.65 4.31 6.18
N ARG A 190 -7.10 3.58 5.21
CA ARG A 190 -7.50 2.19 4.95
C ARG A 190 -7.13 1.31 6.14
N GLU A 191 -7.97 0.32 6.42
CA GLU A 191 -7.62 -0.72 7.38
C GLU A 191 -6.54 -1.61 6.76
N LYS A 192 -5.33 -1.58 7.31
CA LYS A 192 -4.15 -2.30 6.77
C LYS A 192 -4.33 -3.81 6.72
N GLU A 193 -5.23 -4.35 7.53
CA GLU A 193 -5.47 -5.80 7.64
C GLU A 193 -6.40 -6.33 6.55
N LEU A 194 -7.21 -5.46 5.93
CA LEU A 194 -8.14 -5.87 4.90
C LEU A 194 -7.42 -5.88 3.54
N SER A 195 -7.11 -7.09 3.06
CA SER A 195 -6.63 -7.34 1.70
C SER A 195 -7.73 -7.06 0.67
N ASN A 196 -7.46 -7.25 -0.62
CA ASN A 196 -8.45 -7.12 -1.71
C ASN A 196 -9.47 -8.27 -1.75
N ILE A 197 -9.89 -8.73 -0.58
CA ILE A 197 -10.74 -9.89 -0.35
C ILE A 197 -12.16 -9.42 -0.08
N ASP A 198 -13.13 -10.10 -0.67
CA ASP A 198 -14.54 -9.82 -0.53
C ASP A 198 -15.19 -10.49 0.70
N PRO A 199 -16.49 -10.26 0.95
CA PRO A 199 -17.19 -10.91 2.06
C PRO A 199 -17.25 -12.44 2.02
N THR A 200 -16.88 -13.06 0.90
CA THR A 200 -16.82 -14.52 0.70
C THR A 200 -15.40 -15.07 0.73
N ASP A 201 -14.45 -14.27 1.24
CA ASP A 201 -13.02 -14.60 1.32
C ASP A 201 -12.36 -14.80 -0.06
N LEU A 202 -12.94 -14.24 -1.12
CA LEU A 202 -12.41 -14.34 -2.48
C LEU A 202 -11.71 -13.05 -2.90
N PRO A 203 -10.52 -13.14 -3.53
CA PRO A 203 -9.78 -12.00 -4.03
C PRO A 203 -10.51 -11.40 -5.25
N ARG A 204 -10.61 -10.07 -5.24
CA ARG A 204 -11.24 -9.29 -6.30
C ARG A 204 -10.22 -8.35 -6.94
N LEU A 205 -10.21 -8.29 -8.27
CA LEU A 205 -9.33 -7.42 -9.04
C LEU A 205 -10.06 -6.14 -9.48
N HIS A 206 -9.94 -5.78 -10.75
CA HIS A 206 -10.51 -4.57 -11.32
C HIS A 206 -12.04 -4.60 -11.37
N CYS A 207 -12.65 -3.42 -11.48
CA CYS A 207 -14.10 -3.26 -11.60
C CYS A 207 -14.54 -3.30 -13.07
N ASN A 208 -15.70 -3.91 -13.34
CA ASN A 208 -16.30 -3.96 -14.68
C ASN A 208 -17.05 -2.67 -15.08
N HIS A 209 -17.27 -1.74 -14.14
CA HIS A 209 -18.07 -0.52 -14.38
C HIS A 209 -17.25 0.78 -14.31
N CYS A 210 -16.01 0.74 -13.83
CA CYS A 210 -15.19 1.94 -13.63
C CYS A 210 -13.70 1.58 -13.71
N PRO A 211 -12.78 2.56 -13.88
CA PRO A 211 -11.34 2.30 -14.03
C PRO A 211 -10.63 1.91 -12.71
N CYS A 212 -11.37 1.39 -11.73
CA CYS A 212 -10.83 0.95 -10.46
C CYS A 212 -9.95 -0.29 -10.65
N VAL A 213 -8.66 -0.17 -10.34
CA VAL A 213 -7.65 -1.21 -10.58
C VAL A 213 -7.72 -2.39 -9.61
N GLY A 214 -8.42 -2.26 -8.49
CA GLY A 214 -8.47 -3.28 -7.45
C GLY A 214 -9.58 -3.01 -6.44
N TYR A 215 -10.22 -4.07 -5.98
CA TYR A 215 -11.21 -4.00 -4.92
C TYR A 215 -10.55 -3.59 -3.60
N VAL A 216 -11.13 -2.58 -2.95
CA VAL A 216 -10.72 -2.14 -1.61
C VAL A 216 -11.93 -2.32 -0.70
N PRO A 217 -11.92 -3.27 0.25
CA PRO A 217 -13.09 -3.49 1.12
C PRO A 217 -13.24 -2.37 2.17
N PHE A 218 -14.47 -2.18 2.62
CA PHE A 218 -14.72 -1.67 3.97
C PHE A 218 -14.68 -2.81 4.97
N ARG A 219 -14.48 -2.51 6.26
CA ARG A 219 -14.84 -3.46 7.31
C ARG A 219 -16.34 -3.73 7.22
N PHE A 220 -16.67 -4.97 6.91
CA PHE A 220 -18.05 -5.42 6.85
C PHE A 220 -18.36 -6.26 8.09
N THR A 221 -19.61 -6.17 8.52
CA THR A 221 -20.24 -7.09 9.46
C THR A 221 -21.50 -7.62 8.76
N ALA A 222 -22.07 -8.73 9.22
CA ALA A 222 -23.28 -9.31 8.62
C ALA A 222 -24.44 -8.30 8.47
N ASN A 223 -24.46 -7.24 9.29
CA ASN A 223 -25.50 -6.21 9.31
C ASN A 223 -25.14 -4.93 8.51
N SER A 224 -24.03 -4.92 7.77
CA SER A 224 -23.52 -3.73 7.08
C SER A 224 -23.61 -3.87 5.56
N ALA A 225 -24.80 -4.09 5.02
CA ALA A 225 -25.01 -4.24 3.57
C ALA A 225 -24.48 -3.04 2.76
N ALA A 226 -24.56 -1.82 3.31
CA ALA A 226 -23.99 -0.62 2.70
C ALA A 226 -22.46 -0.68 2.52
N ASN A 227 -21.77 -1.49 3.34
CA ASN A 227 -20.32 -1.69 3.28
C ASN A 227 -19.90 -2.79 2.30
N MET A 228 -20.84 -3.48 1.62
CA MET A 228 -20.55 -4.46 0.57
C MET A 228 -20.19 -3.79 -0.77
N ARG A 229 -19.47 -2.67 -0.70
CA ARG A 229 -19.06 -1.85 -1.83
C ARG A 229 -17.57 -1.61 -1.73
N CYS A 230 -16.95 -1.38 -2.87
CA CYS A 230 -15.55 -1.01 -2.93
C CYS A 230 -15.37 0.38 -2.29
N ARG A 231 -14.59 0.47 -1.21
CA ARG A 231 -14.17 1.71 -0.56
C ARG A 231 -13.55 2.71 -1.52
N ARG A 232 -12.91 2.22 -2.59
CA ARG A 232 -12.27 3.07 -3.58
C ARG A 232 -13.27 3.70 -4.54
N CYS A 233 -13.99 2.90 -5.31
CA CYS A 233 -14.84 3.41 -6.40
C CYS A 233 -16.33 3.45 -6.07
N GLY A 234 -16.77 2.87 -4.97
CA GLY A 234 -18.18 2.76 -4.60
C GLY A 234 -18.97 1.70 -5.38
N CYS A 235 -18.40 0.97 -6.34
CA CYS A 235 -19.14 -0.11 -6.99
C CYS A 235 -19.39 -1.28 -6.04
N GLN A 236 -20.43 -2.08 -6.30
CA GLN A 236 -20.69 -3.31 -5.54
C GLN A 236 -19.48 -4.26 -5.64
N TYR A 237 -19.20 -5.03 -4.60
CA TYR A 237 -18.08 -5.99 -4.63
C TYR A 237 -18.23 -7.02 -5.77
N THR A 238 -19.48 -7.38 -6.12
CA THR A 238 -19.81 -8.28 -7.23
C THR A 238 -19.48 -7.68 -8.60
N SER A 239 -19.38 -6.35 -8.71
CA SER A 239 -18.92 -5.67 -9.92
C SER A 239 -17.41 -5.77 -10.14
N HIS A 240 -16.66 -6.25 -9.15
CA HIS A 240 -15.24 -6.56 -9.31
C HIS A 240 -15.02 -8.00 -9.74
N VAL A 241 -14.07 -8.20 -10.65
CA VAL A 241 -13.72 -9.52 -11.17
C VAL A 241 -13.20 -10.38 -10.03
N CYS A 242 -13.95 -11.42 -9.69
CA CYS A 242 -13.50 -12.48 -8.80
C CYS A 242 -12.48 -13.32 -9.53
N VAL A 243 -11.33 -13.55 -8.92
CA VAL A 243 -10.29 -14.41 -9.49
C VAL A 243 -10.05 -15.60 -8.58
N ASP A 244 -9.84 -16.76 -9.19
CA ASP A 244 -9.35 -17.92 -8.44
C ASP A 244 -7.92 -17.60 -7.96
N ALA A 245 -7.68 -17.71 -6.66
CA ALA A 245 -6.39 -17.43 -6.05
C ALA A 245 -5.27 -18.23 -6.73
N THR A 246 -5.54 -19.48 -7.11
CA THR A 246 -4.59 -20.35 -7.81
C THR A 246 -4.16 -19.74 -9.15
N SER A 247 -5.08 -19.13 -9.90
CA SER A 247 -4.79 -18.50 -11.19
C SER A 247 -3.88 -17.28 -11.03
N VAL A 248 -4.12 -16.45 -10.00
CA VAL A 248 -3.31 -15.26 -9.69
C VAL A 248 -1.89 -15.68 -9.31
N LEU A 249 -1.76 -16.69 -8.45
CA LEU A 249 -0.47 -17.20 -8.01
C LEU A 249 0.32 -17.78 -9.18
N LYS A 250 -0.30 -18.59 -10.04
CA LYS A 250 0.33 -19.12 -11.26
C LYS A 250 0.79 -18.01 -12.20
N GLN A 251 0.02 -16.94 -12.37
CA GLN A 251 0.42 -15.79 -13.18
C GLN A 251 1.63 -15.07 -12.58
N ARG A 252 1.65 -14.87 -11.25
CA ARG A 252 2.81 -14.28 -10.55
C ARG A 252 4.05 -15.16 -10.68
N GLU A 253 3.92 -16.47 -10.50
CA GLU A 253 5.00 -17.43 -10.71
C GLU A 253 5.55 -17.36 -12.14
N ALA A 254 4.68 -17.28 -13.15
CA ALA A 254 5.09 -17.17 -14.55
C ALA A 254 5.89 -15.88 -14.80
N ARG A 255 5.44 -14.74 -14.28
CA ARG A 255 6.16 -13.46 -14.38
C ARG A 255 7.53 -13.52 -13.70
N ILE A 256 7.61 -14.13 -12.51
CA ILE A 256 8.87 -14.29 -11.78
C ILE A 256 9.82 -15.25 -12.52
N LYS A 257 9.32 -16.35 -13.10
CA LYS A 257 10.11 -17.26 -13.95
C LYS A 257 10.76 -16.52 -15.11
N GLU A 258 9.99 -15.69 -15.80
CA GLU A 258 10.46 -14.86 -16.91
C GLU A 258 11.52 -13.85 -16.43
N GLN A 259 11.22 -13.08 -15.38
CA GLN A 259 12.12 -12.07 -14.82
C GLN A 259 13.46 -12.66 -14.35
N LEU A 260 13.44 -13.82 -13.70
CA LEU A 260 14.65 -14.50 -13.20
C LEU A 260 15.33 -15.37 -14.27
N GLN A 261 14.76 -15.48 -15.47
CA GLN A 261 15.23 -16.37 -16.54
C GLN A 261 15.39 -17.83 -16.07
N ARG A 262 14.42 -18.32 -15.29
CA ARG A 262 14.41 -19.69 -14.75
C ARG A 262 13.30 -20.52 -15.38
N GLN A 263 13.60 -21.77 -15.70
CA GLN A 263 12.60 -22.73 -16.20
C GLN A 263 11.56 -23.07 -15.13
N THR A 264 12.01 -23.22 -13.87
CA THR A 264 11.15 -23.56 -12.74
C THR A 264 11.44 -22.65 -11.55
N VAL A 265 10.41 -22.39 -10.76
CA VAL A 265 10.49 -21.68 -9.48
C VAL A 265 9.72 -22.46 -8.43
N LYS A 266 10.06 -22.25 -7.16
CA LYS A 266 9.26 -22.76 -6.05
C LYS A 266 7.85 -22.18 -6.16
N PRO A 267 6.77 -23.00 -6.08
CA PRO A 267 5.42 -22.48 -6.08
C PRO A 267 5.19 -21.50 -4.94
N LEU A 268 4.42 -20.45 -5.20
CA LEU A 268 3.99 -19.50 -4.17
C LEU A 268 2.94 -20.17 -3.28
N PRO A 269 3.00 -20.00 -1.95
CA PRO A 269 1.95 -20.52 -1.08
C PRO A 269 0.67 -19.69 -1.23
N GLU A 270 -0.47 -20.19 -0.74
CA GLU A 270 -1.79 -19.59 -0.98
C GLU A 270 -1.89 -18.15 -0.44
N GLU A 271 -1.34 -17.93 0.75
CA GLU A 271 -1.25 -16.64 1.42
C GLU A 271 -0.46 -15.59 0.63
N ALA A 272 0.35 -16.01 -0.35
CA ALA A 272 1.12 -15.12 -1.21
C ALA A 272 0.25 -14.28 -2.14
N ILE A 273 -1.06 -14.53 -2.20
CA ILE A 273 -2.00 -13.66 -2.92
C ILE A 273 -1.98 -12.23 -2.36
N ASN A 274 -1.77 -12.12 -1.06
CA ASN A 274 -1.71 -10.87 -0.33
C ASN A 274 -0.28 -10.32 -0.22
N TRP A 275 0.70 -10.97 -0.84
CA TRP A 275 2.08 -10.52 -0.83
C TRP A 275 2.32 -9.46 -1.90
N ASP A 276 3.25 -8.54 -1.62
CA ASP A 276 3.80 -7.65 -2.63
C ASP A 276 4.76 -8.42 -3.58
N GLU A 277 5.16 -7.78 -4.68
CA GLU A 277 6.05 -8.41 -5.67
C GLU A 277 7.42 -8.78 -5.09
N ARG A 278 7.94 -7.96 -4.16
CA ARG A 278 9.22 -8.21 -3.50
C ARG A 278 9.14 -9.42 -2.60
N GLU A 279 8.08 -9.56 -1.80
CA GLU A 279 7.83 -10.72 -0.93
C GLU A 279 7.78 -12.03 -1.75
N CYS A 280 7.08 -12.02 -2.90
CA CYS A 280 7.07 -13.16 -3.82
C CYS A 280 8.47 -13.48 -4.38
N LEU A 281 9.24 -12.45 -4.76
CA LEU A 281 10.61 -12.63 -5.23
C LEU A 281 11.53 -13.20 -4.16
N LEU A 282 11.45 -12.74 -2.91
CA LEU A 282 12.25 -13.26 -1.80
C LEU A 282 11.98 -14.74 -1.54
N TRP A 283 10.71 -15.15 -1.57
CA TRP A 283 10.33 -16.56 -1.47
C TRP A 283 10.95 -17.39 -2.59
N VAL A 284 10.77 -16.97 -3.84
CA VAL A 284 11.29 -17.72 -5.00
C VAL A 284 12.82 -17.75 -5.01
N MET A 285 13.48 -16.63 -4.73
CA MET A 285 14.94 -16.52 -4.75
C MET A 285 15.60 -17.32 -3.62
N SER A 286 14.94 -17.42 -2.46
CA SER A 286 15.38 -18.29 -1.35
C SER A 286 15.01 -19.76 -1.54
N GLY A 287 14.28 -20.13 -2.59
CA GLY A 287 13.79 -21.49 -2.81
C GLY A 287 12.69 -21.92 -1.83
N GLY A 288 11.98 -20.96 -1.23
CA GLY A 288 10.96 -21.18 -0.21
C GLY A 288 11.50 -21.39 1.20
N GLU A 289 12.79 -21.14 1.44
CA GLU A 289 13.38 -21.22 2.78
C GLU A 289 13.14 -19.95 3.61
N PHE A 290 12.99 -18.80 2.95
CA PHE A 290 12.61 -17.56 3.60
C PHE A 290 11.13 -17.26 3.36
N HIS A 291 10.32 -17.39 4.41
CA HIS A 291 8.94 -16.92 4.42
C HIS A 291 8.88 -15.45 4.85
N PRO A 292 8.42 -14.50 4.01
CA PRO A 292 8.51 -13.07 4.29
C PRO A 292 7.70 -12.59 5.50
N ARG A 293 6.72 -13.38 5.97
CA ARG A 293 5.86 -13.00 7.11
C ARG A 293 6.04 -13.83 8.36
N ASP A 294 6.78 -14.94 8.26
CA ASP A 294 6.92 -15.91 9.36
C ASP A 294 8.36 -16.04 9.81
N THR A 295 9.31 -15.70 8.94
CA THR A 295 10.73 -15.73 9.28
C THR A 295 11.04 -14.59 10.22
N VAL A 296 11.44 -14.93 11.43
CA VAL A 296 11.90 -13.99 12.45
C VAL A 296 13.29 -14.42 12.93
N GLY A 297 14.03 -13.50 13.55
CA GLY A 297 15.32 -13.82 14.16
C GLY A 297 15.19 -14.86 15.27
N GLU A 298 16.26 -15.61 15.54
CA GLU A 298 16.29 -16.72 16.53
C GLU A 298 15.79 -16.37 17.95
N SER A 299 15.84 -15.10 18.34
CA SER A 299 15.41 -14.61 19.65
C SER A 299 14.04 -13.92 19.64
N GLN A 300 13.45 -13.75 18.47
CA GLN A 300 12.16 -13.09 18.31
C GLN A 300 11.03 -14.12 18.36
N LYS A 301 9.95 -13.76 19.04
CA LYS A 301 8.74 -14.59 19.01
C LYS A 301 8.18 -14.54 17.60
N ARG A 302 7.80 -15.71 17.08
CA ARG A 302 7.04 -15.76 15.84
C ARG A 302 5.78 -14.90 16.00
N PRO A 303 5.39 -14.16 14.96
CA PRO A 303 4.13 -13.44 14.99
C PRO A 303 3.00 -14.44 15.25
N ALA A 304 1.96 -14.03 15.97
CA ALA A 304 0.79 -14.90 16.17
C ALA A 304 0.23 -15.30 14.81
N VAL A 305 -0.30 -16.52 14.69
CA VAL A 305 -0.92 -16.98 13.43
C VAL A 305 -1.99 -15.96 13.02
N GLY A 306 -1.81 -15.35 11.84
CA GLY A 306 -2.67 -14.29 11.33
C GLY A 306 -2.16 -12.85 11.53
N SER A 307 -1.13 -12.61 12.35
CA SER A 307 -0.54 -11.27 12.43
C SER A 307 0.35 -11.03 11.21
N LYS A 308 -0.10 -10.11 10.35
CA LYS A 308 0.53 -9.76 9.07
C LYS A 308 1.68 -8.76 9.29
N ALA A 309 2.70 -9.15 10.06
CA ALA A 309 3.91 -8.33 10.14
C ALA A 309 4.54 -8.30 8.74
N GLY A 310 4.33 -7.20 8.03
CA GLY A 310 4.87 -7.00 6.69
C GLY A 310 6.33 -6.57 6.74
N PRO A 311 6.83 -6.01 5.64
CA PRO A 311 8.16 -5.41 5.59
C PRO A 311 8.38 -4.42 6.72
N GLY A 312 9.53 -4.53 7.40
CA GLY A 312 9.87 -3.72 8.58
C GLY A 312 9.17 -4.12 9.88
N GLY A 313 8.52 -5.28 9.90
CA GLY A 313 7.93 -5.86 11.10
C GLY A 313 6.84 -4.96 11.71
N PRO A 314 6.83 -4.76 13.04
CA PRO A 314 5.79 -3.98 13.71
C PRO A 314 5.82 -2.48 13.39
N GLU A 315 6.98 -1.95 12.95
CA GLU A 315 7.14 -0.54 12.59
C GLU A 315 6.62 -0.27 11.16
N GLY A 316 6.48 -1.33 10.35
CA GLY A 316 6.05 -1.25 8.97
C GLY A 316 7.13 -0.67 8.02
N PRO A 317 6.76 -0.36 6.77
CA PRO A 317 7.73 -0.08 5.71
C PRO A 317 8.47 1.26 5.86
N SER A 318 7.97 2.18 6.68
CA SER A 318 8.66 3.45 6.99
C SER A 318 9.70 3.29 8.09
N GLY A 319 9.70 2.17 8.80
CA GLY A 319 10.56 1.93 9.95
C GLY A 319 10.29 2.90 11.12
N ARG A 320 11.04 2.69 12.20
CA ARG A 320 11.07 3.55 13.37
C ARG A 320 11.93 4.77 13.06
N LYS A 321 11.37 5.96 13.23
CA LYS A 321 12.08 7.24 13.01
C LYS A 321 13.40 7.29 13.77
N GLY A 322 14.48 7.63 13.08
CA GLY A 322 15.83 7.77 13.63
C GLY A 322 16.58 6.45 13.88
N ARG A 323 15.94 5.29 13.73
CA ARG A 323 16.61 4.00 13.91
C ARG A 323 17.43 3.63 12.68
N VAL A 324 18.63 3.08 12.91
CA VAL A 324 19.50 2.50 11.88
C VAL A 324 19.49 0.97 11.98
N SER A 325 19.09 0.27 10.92
CA SER A 325 19.25 -1.17 10.80
C SER A 325 20.52 -1.49 10.02
N VAL A 326 21.49 -2.09 10.68
CA VAL A 326 22.76 -2.53 10.09
C VAL A 326 22.57 -3.96 9.60
N ILE A 327 22.82 -4.21 8.32
CA ILE A 327 22.61 -5.52 7.67
C ILE A 327 23.96 -6.09 7.27
N THR A 328 24.23 -7.31 7.73
CA THR A 328 25.48 -8.02 7.43
C THR A 328 25.20 -9.41 6.88
N PRO A 329 25.45 -9.64 5.57
CA PRO A 329 25.48 -10.98 5.01
C PRO A 329 26.77 -11.70 5.42
N THR A 330 26.70 -12.97 5.81
CA THR A 330 27.90 -13.75 6.15
C THR A 330 27.76 -15.22 5.70
N THR A 331 28.83 -16.00 5.87
CA THR A 331 28.92 -17.43 5.59
C THR A 331 29.65 -18.16 6.70
N GLU A 332 29.48 -19.49 6.72
CA GLU A 332 30.21 -20.38 7.63
C GLU A 332 31.73 -20.16 7.63
N SER A 333 32.36 -19.95 6.46
CA SER A 333 33.83 -19.79 6.36
C SER A 333 34.35 -18.46 6.91
N ARG A 334 33.45 -17.52 7.21
CA ARG A 334 33.75 -16.18 7.73
C ARG A 334 33.45 -16.01 9.21
N GLN A 335 33.00 -17.08 9.89
CA GLN A 335 32.64 -17.04 11.32
C GLN A 335 33.73 -16.49 12.26
N ARG A 336 35.00 -16.52 11.85
CA ARG A 336 36.12 -15.93 12.61
C ARG A 336 35.97 -14.42 12.86
N PHE A 337 35.28 -13.69 11.98
CA PHE A 337 35.11 -12.24 12.09
C PHE A 337 33.88 -11.82 12.91
N HIS A 338 33.03 -12.77 13.31
CA HIS A 338 31.74 -12.45 13.92
C HIS A 338 31.84 -11.72 15.25
N GLN A 339 32.91 -11.99 16.03
CA GLN A 339 33.16 -11.27 17.28
C GLN A 339 33.56 -9.82 17.03
N ASP A 340 34.39 -9.58 16.02
CA ASP A 340 34.88 -8.26 15.64
C ASP A 340 33.75 -7.41 15.05
N LEU A 341 32.91 -7.99 14.17
CA LEU A 341 31.70 -7.35 13.67
C LEU A 341 30.78 -6.87 14.81
N TRP A 342 30.57 -7.72 15.81
CA TRP A 342 29.77 -7.32 16.97
C TRP A 342 30.44 -6.23 17.79
N ALA A 343 31.76 -6.31 17.97
CA ALA A 343 32.51 -5.28 18.68
C ALA A 343 32.41 -3.92 17.97
N SER A 344 32.60 -3.89 16.65
CA SER A 344 32.45 -2.69 15.82
C SER A 344 31.03 -2.12 15.89
N PHE A 345 30.00 -2.96 15.68
CA PHE A 345 28.60 -2.55 15.82
C PHE A 345 28.32 -1.97 17.21
N LYS A 346 28.82 -2.61 18.27
CA LYS A 346 28.60 -2.16 19.65
C LYS A 346 29.31 -0.83 19.94
N ALA A 347 30.48 -0.60 19.33
CA ALA A 347 31.30 0.59 19.54
C ALA A 347 30.73 1.86 18.90
N GLN A 348 29.80 1.75 17.94
CA GLN A 348 29.19 2.93 17.32
C GLN A 348 28.40 3.76 18.37
N ASP A 349 28.41 5.08 18.26
CA ASP A 349 27.72 5.97 19.22
C ASP A 349 26.22 6.17 18.94
N TRP A 350 25.71 5.71 17.79
CA TRP A 350 24.29 5.90 17.45
C TRP A 350 23.37 5.16 18.45
N PRO A 351 22.40 5.83 19.08
CA PRO A 351 21.69 5.27 20.23
C PRO A 351 20.66 4.18 19.87
N ASP A 352 19.87 4.38 18.80
CA ASP A 352 18.84 3.43 18.35
C ASP A 352 19.30 2.73 17.07
N LYS A 353 19.96 1.59 17.23
CA LYS A 353 20.41 0.74 16.13
C LYS A 353 20.19 -0.73 16.42
N GLU A 354 20.01 -1.49 15.35
CA GLU A 354 19.92 -2.94 15.37
C GLU A 354 20.89 -3.56 14.36
N LEU A 355 21.30 -4.80 14.60
CA LEU A 355 22.15 -5.60 13.73
C LEU A 355 21.35 -6.80 13.22
N ILE A 356 21.32 -6.96 11.90
CA ILE A 356 20.64 -8.05 11.21
C ILE A 356 21.69 -8.86 10.47
N VAL A 357 21.98 -10.06 11.00
CA VAL A 357 22.96 -10.97 10.41
C VAL A 357 22.23 -12.07 9.66
N VAL A 358 22.55 -12.21 8.38
CA VAL A 358 22.03 -13.28 7.52
C VAL A 358 23.16 -14.23 7.16
N GLU A 359 23.25 -15.34 7.90
CA GLU A 359 24.26 -16.38 7.70
C GLU A 359 23.71 -17.54 6.87
N THR A 360 24.51 -17.97 5.91
CA THR A 360 24.33 -19.28 5.27
C THR A 360 25.46 -20.21 5.66
N TYR A 361 25.14 -21.49 5.85
CA TYR A 361 26.11 -22.48 6.31
C TYR A 361 25.86 -23.85 5.70
N SER A 362 26.90 -24.67 5.58
CA SER A 362 26.82 -26.03 5.07
C SER A 362 26.78 -27.07 6.19
N SER A 363 27.66 -26.90 7.19
CA SER A 363 27.86 -27.85 8.27
C SER A 363 27.46 -27.25 9.62
N ARG A 364 28.04 -26.09 9.96
CA ARG A 364 27.87 -25.42 11.25
C ARG A 364 27.58 -23.94 11.09
N TYR A 365 26.57 -23.47 11.81
CA TYR A 365 26.26 -22.04 11.94
C TYR A 365 27.08 -21.38 13.07
N SER A 366 27.08 -20.05 13.16
CA SER A 366 27.83 -19.37 14.22
C SER A 366 27.28 -19.62 15.64
N ASP A 367 28.04 -20.35 16.46
CA ASP A 367 27.76 -20.52 17.89
C ASP A 367 27.74 -19.19 18.65
N PHE A 368 28.58 -18.24 18.22
CA PHE A 368 28.68 -16.91 18.82
C PHE A 368 27.36 -16.15 18.67
N PHE A 369 26.86 -15.99 17.44
CA PHE A 369 25.60 -15.28 17.22
C PHE A 369 24.40 -16.00 17.81
N MET A 370 24.39 -17.34 17.84
CA MET A 370 23.34 -18.07 18.56
C MET A 370 23.28 -17.73 20.05
N LYS A 371 24.43 -17.71 20.72
CA LYS A 371 24.50 -17.36 22.15
C LYS A 371 24.17 -15.89 22.38
N LEU A 372 24.62 -15.02 21.48
CA LEU A 372 24.42 -13.58 21.56
C LEU A 372 22.97 -13.19 21.32
N ALA A 373 22.31 -13.74 20.30
CA ALA A 373 20.92 -13.41 19.94
C ALA A 373 19.95 -13.68 21.11
N ARG A 374 20.19 -14.73 21.91
CA ARG A 374 19.39 -15.04 23.12
C ARG A 374 19.49 -13.97 24.21
N LYS A 375 20.57 -13.19 24.23
CA LYS A 375 20.85 -12.18 25.25
C LYS A 375 20.58 -10.77 24.75
N GLU A 376 20.92 -10.49 23.50
CA GLU A 376 20.85 -9.16 22.92
C GLU A 376 19.68 -8.96 21.98
N LYS A 377 18.72 -8.14 22.42
CA LYS A 377 17.49 -7.82 21.67
C LYS A 377 17.74 -7.00 20.40
N ARG A 378 18.89 -6.34 20.30
CA ARG A 378 19.30 -5.56 19.11
C ARG A 378 19.86 -6.44 18.00
N LEU A 379 20.09 -7.73 18.23
CA LEU A 379 20.59 -8.66 17.24
C LEU A 379 19.45 -9.54 16.70
N THR A 380 19.22 -9.43 15.40
CA THR A 380 18.40 -10.35 14.62
C THR A 380 19.34 -11.27 13.85
N TYR A 381 19.41 -12.53 14.27
CA TYR A 381 20.27 -13.53 13.60
C TYR A 381 19.40 -14.52 12.83
N LEU A 382 19.65 -14.62 11.52
CA LEU A 382 19.04 -15.59 10.62
C LEU A 382 20.11 -16.57 10.14
N LYS A 383 19.76 -17.85 10.10
CA LYS A 383 20.66 -18.90 9.63
C LYS A 383 19.96 -19.84 8.65
N PHE A 384 20.56 -20.05 7.49
CA PHE A 384 20.02 -20.91 6.44
C PHE A 384 21.03 -21.98 6.04
N ARG A 385 20.63 -23.25 6.13
CA ARG A 385 21.49 -24.35 5.72
C ARG A 385 21.48 -24.47 4.20
N ARG A 386 22.65 -24.41 3.57
CA ARG A 386 22.87 -24.50 2.12
C ARG A 386 23.78 -25.66 1.78
N LYS A 387 23.63 -26.24 0.59
CA LYS A 387 24.60 -27.22 0.08
C LYS A 387 25.92 -26.51 -0.24
N ALA A 388 27.04 -27.21 -0.08
CA ALA A 388 28.34 -26.68 -0.50
C ALA A 388 28.29 -26.28 -1.99
N GLY A 389 28.77 -25.07 -2.31
CA GLY A 389 28.72 -24.51 -3.66
C GLY A 389 27.35 -23.96 -4.11
N GLN A 390 26.30 -24.03 -3.28
CA GLN A 390 24.97 -23.48 -3.57
C GLN A 390 24.56 -22.39 -2.58
N ASP A 391 25.49 -21.49 -2.31
CA ASP A 391 25.24 -20.34 -1.44
C ASP A 391 24.30 -19.33 -2.12
N TRP A 392 23.58 -18.57 -1.31
CA TRP A 392 22.85 -17.42 -1.78
C TRP A 392 23.79 -16.28 -2.14
N SER A 393 23.41 -15.49 -3.14
CA SER A 393 24.14 -14.28 -3.46
C SER A 393 24.11 -13.29 -2.29
N ILE A 394 25.16 -12.49 -2.17
CA ILE A 394 25.24 -11.39 -1.18
C ILE A 394 24.01 -10.47 -1.31
N GLY A 395 23.61 -10.15 -2.55
CA GLY A 395 22.44 -9.33 -2.83
C GLY A 395 21.13 -9.93 -2.29
N LEU A 396 20.92 -11.25 -2.42
CA LEU A 396 19.76 -11.89 -1.82
C LEU A 396 19.77 -11.75 -0.30
N LYS A 397 20.90 -12.08 0.36
CA LYS A 397 21.03 -11.97 1.82
C LYS A 397 20.78 -10.53 2.32
N ARG A 398 21.28 -9.51 1.60
CA ARG A 398 21.01 -8.10 1.91
C ARG A 398 19.51 -7.78 1.78
N ASN A 399 18.85 -8.22 0.71
CA ASN A 399 17.40 -8.00 0.52
C ASN A 399 16.56 -8.67 1.62
N LEU A 400 16.98 -9.86 2.10
CA LEU A 400 16.35 -10.51 3.26
C LEU A 400 16.49 -9.66 4.53
N GLY A 401 17.69 -9.13 4.77
CA GLY A 401 17.93 -8.21 5.89
C GLY A 401 17.09 -6.94 5.79
N ILE A 402 16.97 -6.34 4.60
CA ILE A 402 16.17 -5.13 4.35
C ILE A 402 14.70 -5.39 4.65
N HIS A 403 14.19 -6.57 4.26
CA HIS A 403 12.80 -6.93 4.52
C HIS A 403 12.48 -6.99 6.02
N LEU A 404 13.44 -7.42 6.84
CA LEU A 404 13.29 -7.51 8.31
C LEU A 404 13.69 -6.23 9.06
N ALA A 405 14.30 -5.26 8.38
CA ALA A 405 14.81 -4.04 9.00
C ALA A 405 13.69 -3.14 9.52
N THR A 406 13.73 -2.82 10.80
CA THR A 406 12.73 -1.97 11.46
C THR A 406 13.14 -0.50 11.54
N GLY A 407 14.31 -0.15 11.03
CA GLY A 407 14.84 1.21 11.02
C GLY A 407 14.37 2.04 9.84
N GLU A 408 14.30 3.36 10.05
CA GLU A 408 14.14 4.34 8.96
C GLU A 408 15.36 4.34 8.02
N PHE A 409 16.55 4.08 8.57
CA PHE A 409 17.80 4.05 7.84
C PHE A 409 18.36 2.63 7.75
N ILE A 410 18.96 2.32 6.60
CA ILE A 410 19.64 1.06 6.33
C ILE A 410 21.13 1.33 6.17
N ALA A 411 21.95 0.55 6.87
CA ALA A 411 23.40 0.49 6.65
C ALA A 411 23.80 -0.93 6.28
N HIS A 412 24.81 -1.08 5.42
CA HIS A 412 25.38 -2.36 5.07
C HIS A 412 26.81 -2.44 5.58
N PHE A 413 27.08 -3.44 6.42
CA PHE A 413 28.43 -3.80 6.83
C PHE A 413 28.81 -5.10 6.14
N ASP A 414 30.04 -5.19 5.69
CA ASP A 414 30.65 -6.49 5.45
C ASP A 414 31.13 -7.04 6.80
N ASP A 415 31.22 -8.36 6.91
CA ASP A 415 31.51 -9.05 8.16
C ASP A 415 32.96 -8.94 8.64
N ASP A 416 33.84 -8.34 7.85
CA ASP A 416 35.24 -8.01 8.18
C ASP A 416 35.54 -6.49 8.26
N ASP A 417 34.51 -5.65 8.23
CA ASP A 417 34.67 -4.21 8.50
C ASP A 417 34.91 -3.95 9.99
N LEU A 418 35.80 -2.99 10.31
CA LEU A 418 36.16 -2.59 11.68
C LEU A 418 35.77 -1.15 12.00
#